data_AF-A0A934YPL3-F1
#
_entry.id   AF-A0A934YPL3-F1
#
_cell.length_a   1.000
_cell.length_b   1.000
_cell.length_c   1.000
_cell.angle_alpha   90.00
_cell.angle_beta   90.00
_cell.angle_gamma   90.00
#
_symmetry.space_group_name_H-M   'P 1'
#
loop_
_entity.id
_entity.type
_entity.pdbx_description
1 polymer ?
#
loop_
_entity_poly.entity_id
_entity_poly.type
_entity_poly.pdbx_seq_one_letter_code
_entity_poly.pdbx_strand_id
1 'polypeptide(L)' 'MSTPTEDKLKGNWNELKGKLKQKYGELTDDDLTYAEGKEDELYGKMQQKLGKTKDQVRDIVEDMRSAFNKEKQAH' A
#
# COMPACT_ATOMS: atom_id res chain seq x y z
N MET A 1 -15.99 -17.39 -8.46
CA MET A 1 -16.07 -16.91 -7.07
C MET A 1 -15.04 -15.81 -6.92
N SER A 2 -15.46 -14.55 -7.02
CA SER A 2 -14.55 -13.41 -6.90
C SER A 2 -14.38 -13.08 -5.42
N THR A 3 -13.14 -13.07 -4.95
CA THR A 3 -12.78 -12.83 -3.56
C THR A 3 -13.16 -11.40 -3.14
N PRO A 4 -13.85 -11.19 -2.01
CA PRO A 4 -14.34 -9.87 -1.55
C PRO A 4 -13.24 -8.93 -1.01
N THR A 5 -12.02 -9.03 -1.50
CA THR A 5 -10.83 -8.36 -0.94
C THR A 5 -10.36 -7.14 -1.73
N GLU A 6 -10.72 -7.04 -3.02
CA GLU A 6 -10.32 -5.95 -3.92
C GLU A 6 -10.91 -4.59 -3.50
N ASP A 7 -12.15 -4.55 -3.01
CA ASP A 7 -12.83 -3.29 -2.66
C ASP A 7 -12.28 -2.63 -1.38
N LYS A 8 -11.61 -3.41 -0.51
CA LYS A 8 -11.20 -2.96 0.83
C LYS A 8 -9.89 -2.15 0.85
N LEU A 9 -9.17 -2.04 -0.27
CA LEU A 9 -7.91 -1.29 -0.30
C LEU A 9 -8.19 0.23 -0.27
N LYS A 10 -9.30 0.64 -0.87
CA LYS A 10 -9.70 2.04 -1.06
C LYS A 10 -10.01 2.78 0.25
N GLY A 11 -10.62 2.11 1.22
CA GLY A 11 -11.16 2.75 2.43
C GLY A 11 -10.10 3.41 3.33
N ASN A 12 -8.93 2.79 3.49
CA ASN A 12 -7.88 3.26 4.41
C ASN A 12 -6.56 3.61 3.69
N TRP A 13 -6.53 3.66 2.34
CA TRP A 13 -5.31 3.87 1.58
C TRP A 13 -4.63 5.22 1.90
N ASN A 14 -5.41 6.29 2.10
CA ASN A 14 -4.87 7.62 2.41
C ASN A 14 -4.09 7.66 3.73
N GLU A 15 -4.51 6.90 4.74
CA GLU A 15 -3.79 6.78 6.00
C GLU A 15 -2.58 5.85 5.85
N LEU A 16 -2.76 4.74 5.13
CA LEU A 16 -1.72 3.77 4.85
C LEU A 16 -0.53 4.39 4.11
N LYS A 17 -0.80 5.21 3.08
CA LYS A 17 0.25 5.93 2.34
C LYS A 17 1.02 6.88 3.25
N GLY A 18 0.36 7.52 4.22
CA GLY A 18 1.02 8.35 5.23
C GLY A 18 2.05 7.56 6.03
N LYS A 19 1.65 6.40 6.56
CA LYS A 19 2.55 5.49 7.29
C LYS A 19 3.68 4.95 6.42
N LEU A 20 3.38 4.61 5.15
CA LEU A 20 4.40 4.17 4.19
C LEU A 20 5.45 5.26 3.94
N LYS A 21 5.07 6.53 3.76
CA LYS A 21 6.02 7.65 3.62
C LYS A 21 6.86 7.85 4.87
N GLN A 22 6.25 7.69 6.05
CA GLN A 22 6.98 7.81 7.32
C GLN A 22 8.02 6.69 7.50
N LYS A 23 7.68 5.46 7.10
CA LYS A 23 8.60 4.31 7.18
C LYS A 23 9.65 4.32 6.06
N TYR A 24 9.27 4.77 4.88
CA TYR A 24 10.10 4.81 3.68
C TYR A 24 10.14 6.25 3.14
N GLY A 25 11.14 7.03 3.57
CA GLY A 25 11.32 8.42 3.14
C GLY A 25 11.59 8.60 1.64
N GLU A 26 11.88 7.51 0.93
CA GLU A 26 12.05 7.48 -0.53
C GLU A 26 10.72 7.56 -1.29
N LEU A 27 9.62 7.17 -0.65
CA LEU A 27 8.28 7.18 -1.24
C LEU A 27 7.66 8.57 -1.12
N THR A 28 7.09 9.07 -2.23
CA THR A 28 6.37 10.34 -2.25
C THR A 28 4.86 10.13 -2.36
N ASP A 29 4.08 11.22 -2.25
CA ASP A 29 2.63 11.12 -2.41
C ASP A 29 2.23 10.64 -3.82
N ASP A 30 2.96 11.07 -4.85
CA ASP A 30 2.73 10.67 -6.24
C ASP A 30 2.97 9.18 -6.47
N ASP A 31 4.02 8.64 -5.84
CA ASP A 31 4.37 7.21 -5.92
C ASP A 31 3.34 6.33 -5.23
N LEU A 32 2.65 6.88 -4.23
CA LEU A 32 1.64 6.19 -3.44
C LEU A 32 0.21 6.57 -3.87
N THR A 33 0.06 7.22 -5.02
CA THR A 33 -1.26 7.56 -5.54
C THR A 33 -1.93 6.30 -6.06
N TYR A 34 -2.94 5.82 -5.33
CA TYR A 34 -3.78 4.70 -5.76
C TYR A 34 -4.92 5.21 -6.63
N ALA A 35 -5.07 4.59 -7.80
CA ALA A 35 -6.25 4.71 -8.63
C ALA A 35 -6.79 3.30 -8.91
N GLU A 36 -8.12 3.16 -8.94
CA GLU A 36 -8.77 1.90 -9.27
C GLU A 36 -8.28 1.36 -10.61
N GLY A 37 -7.92 0.07 -10.65
CA GLY A 37 -7.36 -0.58 -11.83
C GLY A 37 -5.90 -0.19 -12.16
N LYS A 38 -5.26 0.68 -11.37
CA LYS A 38 -3.85 1.09 -11.53
C LYS A 38 -2.92 0.53 -10.43
N GLU A 39 -3.30 -0.57 -9.81
CA GLU A 39 -2.47 -1.26 -8.80
C GLU A 39 -1.09 -1.61 -9.35
N ASP A 40 -1.03 -2.06 -10.59
CA ASP A 40 0.22 -2.48 -11.22
C ASP A 40 1.19 -1.29 -11.42
N GLU A 41 0.65 -0.10 -11.74
CA GLU A 41 1.41 1.16 -11.87
C GLU A 41 1.92 1.61 -10.49
N LEU A 42 1.07 1.56 -9.47
CA LEU A 42 1.43 1.86 -8.08
C LEU A 42 2.60 0.97 -7.60
N TYR A 43 2.47 -0.35 -7.76
CA TYR A 43 3.53 -1.27 -7.37
C TYR A 43 4.80 -1.05 -8.20
N GLY A 44 4.68 -0.70 -9.48
CA GLY A 44 5.81 -0.34 -10.35
C GLY A 44 6.57 0.89 -9.84
N LYS A 45 5.87 1.97 -9.47
CA LYS A 45 6.50 3.17 -8.89
C LYS A 45 7.24 2.85 -7.60
N MET A 46 6.58 2.15 -6.67
CA MET A 46 7.18 1.70 -5.42
C MET A 46 8.40 0.80 -5.65
N GLN A 47 8.35 -0.10 -6.65
CA GLN A 47 9.45 -0.97 -7.03
C GLN A 47 10.70 -0.16 -7.40
N GLN A 48 10.52 0.88 -8.22
CA GLN A 48 11.61 1.77 -8.65
C GLN A 48 12.17 2.59 -7.49
N LYS A 49 11.31 3.09 -6.61
CA LYS A 49 11.71 3.93 -5.47
C LYS A 49 12.42 3.16 -4.37
N LEU A 50 11.94 1.97 -4.04
CA LEU A 50 12.49 1.14 -2.97
C LEU A 50 13.63 0.22 -3.45
N GLY A 51 13.84 0.12 -4.76
CA GLY A 51 14.80 -0.84 -5.34
C GLY A 51 14.46 -2.31 -5.03
N LYS A 52 13.17 -2.61 -4.79
CA LYS A 52 12.68 -3.93 -4.38
C LYS A 52 12.02 -4.66 -5.54
N THR A 53 11.67 -5.93 -5.37
CA THR A 53 10.83 -6.65 -6.35
C THR A 53 9.35 -6.33 -6.13
N LYS A 54 8.51 -6.53 -7.15
CA LYS A 54 7.05 -6.40 -7.04
C LYS A 54 6.46 -7.19 -5.87
N ASP A 55 6.93 -8.43 -5.65
CA ASP A 55 6.53 -9.27 -4.52
C ASP A 55 6.84 -8.60 -3.18
N GLN A 56 8.07 -8.12 -2.99
CA GLN A 56 8.45 -7.44 -1.76
C GLN A 56 7.65 -6.17 -1.51
N VAL A 57 7.35 -5.41 -2.57
CA VAL A 57 6.50 -4.21 -2.46
C VAL A 57 5.09 -4.62 -2.02
N ARG A 58 4.53 -5.66 -2.63
CA ARG A 58 3.21 -6.19 -2.28
C ARG A 58 3.17 -6.64 -0.81
N ASP A 59 4.19 -7.37 -0.37
CA ASP A 59 4.37 -7.79 1.02
C ASP A 59 4.41 -6.58 1.97
N ILE A 60 5.17 -5.53 1.63
CA ILE A 60 5.25 -4.30 2.44
C ILE A 60 3.88 -3.63 2.57
N VAL A 61 3.13 -3.54 1.47
CA VAL A 61 1.79 -2.95 1.46
C VAL A 61 0.82 -3.78 2.29
N GLU A 62 0.87 -5.12 2.15
CA GLU A 62 0.01 -6.04 2.89
C GLU A 62 0.34 -6.08 4.39
N ASP A 63 1.62 -6.14 4.76
CA ASP A 63 2.11 -6.06 6.14
C ASP A 63 1.66 -4.76 6.81
N MET A 64 1.89 -3.62 6.13
CA MET A 64 1.47 -2.33 6.66
C MET A 64 -0.04 -2.25 6.83
N ARG A 65 -0.80 -2.80 5.86
CA ARG A 65 -2.27 -2.83 5.93
C ARG A 65 -2.76 -3.69 7.09
N SER A 66 -2.14 -4.85 7.30
CA SER A 66 -2.45 -5.75 8.41
C SER A 66 -2.15 -5.07 9.75
N ALA A 67 -0.97 -4.45 9.88
CA ALA A 67 -0.59 -3.68 11.06
C ALA A 67 -1.56 -2.51 11.33
N PHE A 68 -1.93 -1.76 10.29
CA PHE A 68 -2.89 -0.65 10.39
C PHE A 68 -4.27 -1.12 10.85
N ASN A 69 -4.80 -2.19 10.24
CA ASN A 69 -6.11 -2.74 10.60
C ASN A 69 -6.13 -3.34 12.01
N LYS A 70 -5.00 -3.89 12.48
CA LYS A 70 -4.86 -4.42 13.84
C LYS A 70 -4.85 -3.29 14.88
N GLU A 71 -4.16 -2.20 14.60
CA GLU A 71 -4.12 -1.02 15.47
C GLU A 71 -5.50 -0.37 15.61
N LYS A 72 -6.27 -0.28 14.51
CA LYS A 72 -7.65 0.27 14.50
C LYS A 72 -8.68 -0.60 15.23
N GLN A 73 -8.47 -1.92 15.28
CA GLN A 73 -9.36 -2.86 16.00
C GLN A 73 -9.02 -3.02 17.48
N ALA A 74 -7.82 -2.61 17.89
CA ALA A 74 -7.36 -2.70 19.28
C ALA A 74 -7.83 -1.52 20.14
N HIS A 75 -8.61 -0.59 19.57
CA HIS A 75 -9.06 0.65 20.19
C HIS A 75 -10.57 0.86 19.96
#